data_AF-A0A382RCF2-F1
#
_entry.id   AF-A0A382RCF2-F1
#
_cell.length_a   1.000
_cell.length_b   1.000
_cell.length_c   1.000
_cell.angle_alpha   90.00
_cell.angle_beta   90.00
_cell.angle_gamma   90.00
#
_symmetry.space_group_name_H-M   'P 1'
#
loop_
_entity.id
_entity.type
_entity.pdbx_description
1 polymer ?
#
loop_
_entity_poly.entity_id
_entity_poly.type
_entity_poly.pdbx_seq_one_letter_code
_entity_poly.pdbx_strand_id
1 'polypeptide(L)'
;NLKKIFKSKKIWCAASTHNTEERICATVHEKLKNKYKNLLTIIIPRHTQRADEITNEIRDMGLKVQAHSSSNKTNNNTEIYLVDTFGETKSFFKICKTVFLGGSIINHGGQNPLEPVRFGCKILHGPNIQNFTEVYNLLEKNNLSHKFYNSNQLAKLVDKSFGKNMNTINKIRKIKKTGSNILNNTLIEINHYL
;
A
#
# COMPACT_ATOMS: atom_id res chain seq x y z
N ASN A 1 -16.17 16.03 -1.94
CA ASN A 1 -15.66 15.25 -3.08
C ASN A 1 -14.29 14.68 -2.71
N LEU A 2 -14.24 13.41 -2.33
CA LEU A 2 -13.06 12.70 -1.78
C LEU A 2 -11.83 12.83 -2.68
N LYS A 3 -12.03 12.74 -4.01
CA LYS A 3 -10.96 12.87 -5.02
C LYS A 3 -10.22 14.21 -4.96
N LYS A 4 -10.90 15.31 -4.60
CA LYS A 4 -10.29 16.65 -4.54
C LYS A 4 -9.32 16.77 -3.36
N ILE A 5 -9.71 16.24 -2.20
CA ILE A 5 -8.90 16.27 -0.97
C ILE A 5 -7.65 15.41 -1.13
N PHE A 6 -7.80 14.22 -1.72
CA PHE A 6 -6.67 13.30 -1.90
C PHE A 6 -5.63 13.87 -2.88
N LYS A 7 -6.06 14.62 -3.90
CA LYS A 7 -5.16 15.28 -4.85
C LYS A 7 -4.28 16.38 -4.22
N SER A 8 -4.77 17.06 -3.18
CA SER A 8 -4.01 18.11 -2.48
C SER A 8 -3.08 17.60 -1.38
N LYS A 9 -3.11 16.30 -1.08
CA LYS A 9 -2.36 15.69 0.02
C LYS A 9 -1.17 14.86 -0.48
N LYS A 10 -0.14 14.75 0.35
CA LYS A 10 0.91 13.74 0.20
C LYS A 10 0.34 12.44 0.77
N ILE A 11 0.12 11.44 -0.09
CA ILE A 11 -0.61 10.23 0.30
C ILE A 11 0.25 8.99 0.14
N TRP A 12 0.17 8.10 1.13
CA TRP A 12 0.61 6.72 1.00
C TRP A 12 -0.45 5.80 1.61
N CYS A 13 -0.41 4.52 1.27
CA CYS A 13 -1.43 3.56 1.67
C CYS A 13 -0.80 2.34 2.32
N ALA A 14 -1.37 1.89 3.43
CA ALA A 14 -1.16 0.58 4.02
C ALA A 14 -2.41 -0.25 3.72
N ALA A 15 -2.25 -1.35 2.99
CA ALA A 15 -3.38 -2.15 2.53
C ALA A 15 -3.27 -3.61 3.01
N SER A 16 -4.43 -4.19 3.35
CA SER A 16 -4.55 -5.51 3.94
C SER A 16 -3.73 -5.65 5.23
N THR A 17 -3.77 -4.62 6.08
CA THR A 17 -3.03 -4.62 7.36
C THR A 17 -3.66 -5.59 8.36
N HIS A 18 -2.81 -6.17 9.21
CA HIS A 18 -3.20 -7.00 10.33
C HIS A 18 -2.79 -6.35 11.65
N ASN A 19 -3.26 -6.93 12.76
CA ASN A 19 -2.95 -6.46 14.11
C ASN A 19 -1.47 -6.13 14.27
N THR A 20 -1.19 -5.04 14.99
CA THR A 20 0.12 -4.37 15.17
C THR A 20 0.63 -3.57 13.97
N GLU A 21 0.27 -3.91 12.72
CA GLU A 21 0.76 -3.20 11.53
C GLU A 21 0.12 -1.82 11.38
N GLU A 22 -1.14 -1.64 11.80
CA GLU A 22 -1.82 -0.34 11.78
C GLU A 22 -1.10 0.69 12.65
N ARG A 23 -0.72 0.29 13.87
CA ARG A 23 0.03 1.13 14.80
C ARG A 23 1.39 1.53 14.24
N ILE A 24 2.10 0.62 13.56
CA ILE A 24 3.36 0.94 12.88
C ILE A 24 3.13 2.00 11.80
N CYS A 25 2.04 1.92 11.04
CA CYS A 25 1.69 2.91 10.02
C CYS A 25 1.35 4.29 10.63
N ALA A 26 0.66 4.31 11.77
CA ALA A 26 0.39 5.52 12.54
C ALA A 26 1.70 6.15 13.07
N THR A 27 2.63 5.37 13.62
CA THR A 27 3.96 5.84 14.03
C THR A 27 4.76 6.42 12.86
N VAL A 28 4.66 5.82 11.66
CA VAL A 28 5.28 6.39 10.46
C VAL A 28 4.66 7.72 10.09
N HIS A 29 3.34 7.87 10.23
CA HIS A 29 2.67 9.14 10.03
C HIS A 29 3.20 10.22 10.99
N GLU A 30 3.29 9.92 12.29
CA GLU A 30 3.84 10.85 13.29
C GLU A 30 5.25 11.32 12.96
N LYS A 31 6.11 10.41 12.48
CA LYS A 31 7.48 10.75 12.07
C LYS A 31 7.53 11.73 10.90
N LEU A 32 6.51 11.72 10.04
CA LEU A 32 6.49 12.48 8.79
C LEU A 32 5.58 13.72 8.82
N LYS A 33 4.60 13.80 9.73
CA LYS A 33 3.61 14.89 9.78
C LYS A 33 4.22 16.29 10.02
N ASN A 34 5.38 16.36 10.68
CA ASN A 34 6.09 17.63 10.87
C ASN A 34 6.73 18.13 9.57
N LYS A 35 7.23 17.22 8.73
CA LYS A 35 7.82 17.54 7.42
C LYS A 35 6.75 17.80 6.37
N TYR A 36 5.64 17.07 6.40
CA TYR A 36 4.55 17.17 5.44
C TYR A 36 3.23 17.50 6.15
N LYS A 37 2.90 18.79 6.25
CA LYS A 37 1.66 19.25 6.90
C LYS A 37 0.38 18.77 6.20
N ASN A 38 0.48 18.41 4.92
CA ASN A 38 -0.62 17.84 4.13
C ASN A 38 -0.50 16.32 3.94
N LEU A 39 0.17 15.60 4.86
CA LEU A 39 0.26 14.14 4.84
C LEU A 39 -1.11 13.51 5.11
N LEU A 40 -1.40 12.42 4.40
CA LEU A 40 -2.51 11.52 4.67
C LEU A 40 -2.00 10.08 4.59
N THR A 41 -2.20 9.30 5.64
CA THR A 41 -1.98 7.85 5.60
C THR A 41 -3.33 7.17 5.42
N ILE A 42 -3.47 6.37 4.37
CA ILE A 42 -4.66 5.52 4.17
C ILE A 42 -4.36 4.16 4.78
N ILE A 43 -5.24 3.65 5.64
CA ILE A 43 -5.14 2.30 6.22
C ILE A 43 -6.36 1.50 5.76
N ILE A 44 -6.11 0.32 5.17
CA ILE A 44 -7.14 -0.61 4.72
C ILE A 44 -6.89 -1.93 5.48
N PRO A 45 -7.57 -2.17 6.61
CA PRO A 45 -7.40 -3.40 7.37
C PRO A 45 -7.86 -4.63 6.59
N ARG A 46 -7.23 -5.77 6.84
CA ARG A 46 -7.65 -7.07 6.31
C ARG A 46 -9.04 -7.46 6.84
N HIS A 47 -9.34 -7.08 8.07
CA HIS A 47 -10.61 -7.35 8.76
C HIS A 47 -11.24 -6.03 9.19
N THR A 48 -12.27 -5.58 8.47
CA THR A 48 -12.94 -4.29 8.74
C THR A 48 -13.68 -4.28 10.07
N GLN A 49 -13.99 -5.45 10.65
CA GLN A 49 -14.57 -5.57 11.99
C GLN A 49 -13.68 -4.95 13.08
N ARG A 50 -12.37 -4.78 12.82
CA ARG A 50 -11.42 -4.12 13.73
C ARG A 50 -11.44 -2.59 13.60
N ALA A 51 -12.33 -2.00 12.81
CA ALA A 51 -12.28 -0.57 12.53
C ALA A 51 -12.35 0.30 13.80
N ASP A 52 -13.21 -0.05 14.76
CA ASP A 52 -13.35 0.70 16.01
C ASP A 52 -12.09 0.59 16.89
N GLU A 53 -11.55 -0.64 17.01
CA GLU A 53 -10.28 -0.90 17.71
C GLU A 53 -9.15 -0.05 17.13
N ILE A 54 -8.94 -0.13 15.81
CA ILE A 54 -7.90 0.61 15.09
C ILE A 54 -8.10 2.13 15.25
N THR A 55 -9.35 2.58 15.17
CA THR A 55 -9.69 4.00 15.32
C THR A 55 -9.32 4.51 16.72
N ASN A 56 -9.64 3.74 17.76
CA ASN A 56 -9.32 4.11 19.14
C ASN A 56 -7.81 4.11 19.38
N GLU A 57 -7.08 3.09 18.93
CA GLU A 57 -5.61 3.06 19.04
C GLU A 57 -4.95 4.28 18.39
N ILE A 58 -5.43 4.68 17.21
CA ILE A 58 -4.89 5.85 16.49
C ILE A 58 -5.23 7.16 17.23
N ARG A 59 -6.42 7.26 17.83
CA ARG A 59 -6.81 8.43 18.64
C ARG A 59 -5.99 8.54 19.91
N ASP A 60 -5.66 7.42 20.55
CA ASP A 60 -4.81 7.37 21.74
C ASP A 60 -3.37 7.82 21.44
N MET A 61 -2.94 7.69 20.18
CA MET A 61 -1.70 8.30 19.67
C MET A 61 -1.83 9.80 19.37
N GLY A 62 -2.98 10.42 19.65
CA GLY A 62 -3.22 11.84 19.39
C GLY A 62 -3.39 12.21 17.91
N LEU A 63 -3.68 11.23 17.04
CA LEU A 63 -3.88 11.45 15.61
C LEU A 63 -5.36 11.58 15.23
N LYS A 64 -5.62 12.41 14.22
CA LYS A 64 -6.98 12.62 13.68
C LYS A 64 -7.31 11.54 12.64
N VAL A 65 -8.14 10.58 13.03
CA VAL A 65 -8.63 9.50 12.17
C VAL A 65 -10.06 9.74 11.69
N GLN A 66 -10.31 9.44 10.41
CA GLN A 66 -11.65 9.38 9.83
C GLN A 66 -11.87 8.02 9.17
N ALA A 67 -12.96 7.34 9.54
CA ALA A 67 -13.45 6.13 8.90
C ALA A 67 -14.14 6.46 7.56
N HIS A 68 -14.05 5.56 6.59
CA HIS A 68 -14.59 5.73 5.25
C HIS A 68 -16.11 5.65 5.24
N SER A 69 -16.69 4.78 6.07
CA SER A 69 -18.15 4.63 6.24
C SER A 69 -18.81 5.85 6.88
N SER A 70 -18.04 6.74 7.53
CA SER A 70 -18.59 7.90 8.23
C SER A 70 -19.28 8.88 7.26
N SER A 71 -20.55 9.19 7.52
CA SER A 71 -21.44 10.00 6.67
C SER A 71 -21.04 11.47 6.51
N ASN A 72 -19.97 11.91 7.17
CA ASN A 72 -19.51 13.30 7.14
C ASN A 72 -18.55 13.58 5.96
N LYS A 73 -18.68 14.79 5.38
CA LYS A 73 -17.70 15.32 4.42
C LYS A 73 -16.28 15.16 4.99
N THR A 74 -15.39 14.53 4.22
CA THR A 74 -13.98 14.36 4.59
C THR A 74 -13.39 15.63 5.19
N ASN A 75 -12.92 15.54 6.43
CA ASN A 75 -12.35 16.67 7.15
C ASN A 75 -10.95 16.97 6.61
N ASN A 76 -10.66 18.22 6.26
CA ASN A 76 -9.33 18.62 5.78
C ASN A 76 -8.23 18.31 6.80
N ASN A 77 -8.56 18.28 8.09
CA ASN A 77 -7.64 17.98 9.19
C ASN A 77 -7.41 16.48 9.44
N THR A 78 -7.99 15.60 8.60
CA THR A 78 -7.76 14.14 8.70
C THR A 78 -6.30 13.80 8.42
N GLU A 79 -5.69 13.06 9.35
CA GLU A 79 -4.32 12.57 9.27
C GLU A 79 -4.28 11.11 8.82
N ILE A 80 -5.16 10.28 9.41
CA ILE A 80 -5.35 8.88 9.04
C ILE A 80 -6.74 8.68 8.43
N TYR A 81 -6.79 8.08 7.25
CA TYR A 81 -8.03 7.71 6.58
C TYR A 81 -8.20 6.18 6.64
N LEU A 82 -9.13 5.71 7.45
CA LEU A 82 -9.38 4.29 7.66
C LEU A 82 -10.46 3.81 6.68
N VAL A 83 -10.15 2.81 5.86
CA VAL A 83 -11.09 2.21 4.90
C VAL A 83 -11.70 0.98 5.54
N ASP A 84 -12.83 1.19 6.20
CA ASP A 84 -13.59 0.19 6.97
C ASP A 84 -14.70 -0.49 6.16
N THR A 85 -14.62 -0.41 4.84
CA THR A 85 -15.59 -1.01 3.89
C THR A 85 -14.92 -2.05 2.99
N PHE A 86 -15.70 -3.05 2.56
CA PHE A 86 -15.22 -4.09 1.67
C PHE A 86 -15.24 -3.67 0.20
N GLY A 87 -14.31 -4.21 -0.60
CA GLY A 87 -14.34 -4.12 -2.06
C GLY A 87 -13.79 -2.84 -2.68
N GLU A 88 -13.34 -1.88 -1.86
CA GLU A 88 -12.94 -0.55 -2.36
C GLU A 88 -11.42 -0.34 -2.54
N THR A 89 -10.60 -1.32 -2.15
CA THR A 89 -9.12 -1.25 -2.18
C THR A 89 -8.57 -0.77 -3.53
N LYS A 90 -9.15 -1.23 -4.64
CA LYS A 90 -8.77 -0.83 -6.02
C LYS A 90 -8.87 0.68 -6.25
N SER A 91 -9.87 1.33 -5.67
CA SER A 91 -10.06 2.78 -5.78
C SER A 91 -8.92 3.54 -5.12
N PHE A 92 -8.38 3.02 -4.02
CA PHE A 92 -7.24 3.62 -3.33
C PHE A 92 -5.91 3.39 -4.07
N PHE A 93 -5.70 2.22 -4.69
CA PHE A 93 -4.52 1.96 -5.55
C PHE A 93 -4.45 2.86 -6.79
N LYS A 94 -5.60 3.29 -7.32
CA LYS A 94 -5.63 4.26 -8.44
C LYS A 94 -5.04 5.60 -8.03
N ILE A 95 -5.23 6.01 -6.78
CA ILE A 95 -4.86 7.33 -6.27
C ILE A 95 -3.48 7.28 -5.62
N CYS A 96 -3.17 6.24 -4.86
CA CYS A 96 -1.92 6.07 -4.14
C CYS A 96 -0.89 5.26 -4.94
N LYS A 97 0.34 5.76 -5.09
CA LYS A 97 1.41 5.06 -5.82
C LYS A 97 2.46 4.39 -4.93
N THR A 98 2.38 4.56 -3.62
CA THR A 98 3.23 3.88 -2.65
C THR A 98 2.34 3.11 -1.69
N VAL A 99 2.43 1.79 -1.72
CA VAL A 99 1.58 0.89 -0.96
C VAL A 99 2.43 -0.01 -0.09
N PHE A 100 2.29 0.08 1.22
CA PHE A 100 2.68 -1.00 2.12
C PHE A 100 1.62 -2.10 2.06
N LEU A 101 2.03 -3.34 1.78
CA LEU A 101 1.16 -4.51 1.85
C LEU A 101 1.35 -5.24 3.17
N GLY A 102 0.28 -5.28 3.96
CA GLY A 102 0.24 -5.93 5.27
C GLY A 102 0.33 -7.45 5.20
N GLY A 103 0.25 -8.09 6.36
CA GLY A 103 0.53 -9.51 6.54
C GLY A 103 2.00 -9.87 6.27
N SER A 104 2.86 -8.86 6.12
CA SER A 104 4.27 -9.04 5.73
C SER A 104 5.25 -8.62 6.82
N ILE A 105 4.81 -7.84 7.82
CA ILE A 105 5.58 -7.62 9.06
C ILE A 105 5.36 -8.80 10.00
N ILE A 106 4.11 -9.26 10.13
CA ILE A 106 3.77 -10.47 10.88
C ILE A 106 4.04 -11.73 10.05
N ASN A 107 4.18 -12.90 10.70
CA ASN A 107 4.43 -14.17 10.01
C ASN A 107 3.16 -14.74 9.36
N HIS A 108 2.61 -14.02 8.38
CA HIS A 108 1.39 -14.40 7.64
C HIS A 108 1.67 -14.69 6.14
N GLY A 109 2.91 -14.49 5.70
CA GLY A 109 3.37 -14.80 4.34
C GLY A 109 3.09 -13.74 3.29
N GLY A 110 2.61 -12.56 3.70
CA GLY A 110 2.40 -11.41 2.85
C GLY A 110 1.14 -11.50 1.99
N GLN A 111 0.90 -10.44 1.22
CA GLN A 111 -0.26 -10.32 0.34
C GLN A 111 0.19 -10.26 -1.12
N ASN A 112 -0.69 -10.67 -2.05
CA ASN A 112 -0.41 -10.68 -3.47
C ASN A 112 -0.13 -9.27 -4.01
N PRO A 113 1.10 -8.97 -4.47
CA PRO A 113 1.47 -7.62 -4.91
C PRO A 113 1.02 -7.29 -6.34
N LEU A 114 0.52 -8.25 -7.11
CA LEU A 114 0.21 -8.04 -8.53
C LEU A 114 -0.94 -7.04 -8.73
N GLU A 115 -1.96 -7.09 -7.88
CA GLU A 115 -3.10 -6.16 -7.99
C GLU A 115 -2.67 -4.68 -7.85
N PRO A 116 -2.00 -4.25 -6.77
CA PRO A 116 -1.55 -2.86 -6.66
C PRO A 116 -0.51 -2.47 -7.73
N VAL A 117 0.40 -3.38 -8.11
CA VAL A 117 1.38 -3.11 -9.18
C VAL A 117 0.69 -2.82 -10.51
N ARG A 118 -0.41 -3.53 -10.84
CA ARG A 118 -1.20 -3.26 -12.06
C ARG A 118 -1.76 -1.82 -12.12
N PHE A 119 -1.95 -1.18 -10.96
CA PHE A 119 -2.42 0.20 -10.84
C PHE A 119 -1.30 1.26 -10.80
N GLY A 120 -0.03 0.87 -10.94
CA GLY A 120 1.07 1.83 -10.86
C GLY A 120 1.77 1.87 -9.51
N CYS A 121 1.40 1.01 -8.56
CA CYS A 121 1.92 1.11 -7.19
C CYS A 121 3.32 0.51 -7.09
N LYS A 122 4.18 1.19 -6.34
CA LYS A 122 5.37 0.60 -5.72
C LYS A 122 4.98 -0.01 -4.39
N ILE A 123 5.54 -1.18 -4.11
CA ILE A 123 5.22 -2.00 -2.96
C ILE A 123 6.29 -1.82 -1.89
N LEU A 124 5.86 -1.57 -0.66
CA LEU A 124 6.67 -1.70 0.53
C LEU A 124 6.18 -2.95 1.26
N HIS A 125 7.07 -3.72 1.87
CA HIS A 125 6.69 -4.93 2.59
C HIS A 125 7.67 -5.26 3.70
N GLY A 126 7.20 -5.97 4.71
CA GLY A 126 8.05 -6.57 5.73
C GLY A 126 8.77 -7.84 5.23
N PRO A 127 9.47 -8.56 6.11
CA PRO A 127 10.29 -9.71 5.74
C PRO A 127 9.48 -10.96 5.38
N ASN A 128 8.24 -11.11 5.86
CA ASN A 128 7.45 -12.33 5.77
C ASN A 128 6.58 -12.34 4.50
N ILE A 129 7.17 -12.73 3.38
CA ILE A 129 6.52 -12.75 2.05
C ILE A 129 6.48 -14.15 1.41
N GLN A 130 6.65 -15.20 2.23
CA GLN A 130 6.89 -16.56 1.75
C GLN A 130 5.83 -17.07 0.73
N ASN A 131 4.58 -16.63 0.83
CA ASN A 131 3.51 -17.04 -0.08
C ASN A 131 3.68 -16.48 -1.50
N PHE A 132 4.49 -15.44 -1.68
CA PHE A 132 4.66 -14.71 -2.94
C PHE A 132 6.12 -14.40 -3.26
N THR A 133 7.07 -15.18 -2.73
CA THR A 133 8.52 -14.94 -2.80
C THR A 133 9.00 -14.62 -4.21
N GLU A 134 8.63 -15.44 -5.21
CA GLU A 134 9.05 -15.23 -6.59
C GLU A 134 8.55 -13.91 -7.17
N VAL A 135 7.30 -13.56 -6.89
CA VAL A 135 6.68 -12.32 -7.37
C VAL A 135 7.38 -11.11 -6.76
N TYR A 136 7.62 -11.12 -5.44
CA TYR A 136 8.34 -10.03 -4.77
C TYR A 136 9.78 -9.91 -5.25
N ASN A 137 10.49 -11.01 -5.47
CA ASN A 137 11.86 -11.00 -6.01
C ASN A 137 11.91 -10.39 -7.42
N LEU A 138 10.94 -10.73 -8.28
CA LEU A 138 10.81 -10.11 -9.61
C LEU A 138 10.56 -8.60 -9.52
N LEU A 139 9.67 -8.17 -8.61
CA LEU A 139 9.37 -6.76 -8.41
C LEU A 139 10.58 -6.00 -7.86
N GLU A 140 11.35 -6.62 -6.95
CA GLU A 140 12.53 -6.02 -6.34
C GLU A 140 13.63 -5.77 -7.37
N LYS A 141 13.91 -6.77 -8.22
CA LYS A 141 14.84 -6.64 -9.36
C LYS A 141 14.47 -5.48 -10.30
N ASN A 142 13.19 -5.14 -10.39
CA ASN A 142 12.70 -4.02 -11.18
C ASN A 142 12.58 -2.69 -10.39
N ASN A 143 12.96 -2.67 -9.11
CA ASN A 143 12.78 -1.58 -8.15
C ASN A 143 11.30 -1.16 -7.99
N LEU A 144 10.39 -2.13 -8.04
CA LEU A 144 8.96 -1.94 -7.79
C LEU A 144 8.52 -2.42 -6.41
N SER A 145 9.32 -3.25 -5.73
CA SER A 145 9.14 -3.58 -4.31
C SER A 145 10.38 -3.21 -3.50
N HIS A 146 10.20 -2.86 -2.22
CA HIS A 146 11.27 -2.64 -1.27
C HIS A 146 10.90 -3.24 0.09
N LYS A 147 11.82 -4.02 0.65
CA LYS A 147 11.69 -4.61 1.99
C LYS A 147 12.08 -3.61 3.07
N PHE A 148 11.42 -3.66 4.22
CA PHE A 148 11.80 -2.96 5.44
C PHE A 148 11.67 -3.87 6.67
N TYR A 149 12.38 -3.51 7.74
CA TYR A 149 12.40 -4.29 8.99
C TYR A 149 11.80 -3.55 10.19
N ASN A 150 11.63 -2.24 10.10
CA ASN A 150 11.11 -1.42 11.21
C ASN A 150 10.47 -0.11 10.73
N SER A 151 9.80 0.59 11.64
CA SER A 151 9.11 1.85 11.36
C SER A 151 10.03 2.97 10.86
N ASN A 152 11.30 2.99 11.27
CA ASN A 152 12.27 3.98 10.78
C ASN A 152 12.58 3.78 9.30
N GLN A 153 12.82 2.53 8.89
CA GLN A 153 13.05 2.20 7.48
C GLN A 153 11.79 2.44 6.63
N LEU A 154 10.62 2.05 7.13
CA LEU A 154 9.35 2.33 6.46
C LEU A 154 9.15 3.84 6.26
N ALA A 155 9.36 4.66 7.30
CA ALA A 155 9.25 6.11 7.19
C ALA A 155 10.21 6.70 6.13
N LYS A 156 11.47 6.23 6.08
CA LYS A 156 12.43 6.64 5.05
C LYS A 156 11.98 6.27 3.63
N LEU A 157 11.41 5.07 3.44
CA LEU A 157 10.92 4.62 2.13
C LEU A 157 9.70 5.43 1.69
N VAL A 158 8.76 5.71 2.61
CA VAL A 158 7.59 6.57 2.36
C VAL A 158 8.04 7.98 2.01
N ASP A 159 8.95 8.56 2.80
CA ASP A 159 9.53 9.89 2.56
C ASP A 159 10.18 9.99 1.17
N LYS A 160 11.04 9.03 0.84
CA LYS A 160 11.68 8.94 -0.49
C LYS A 160 10.65 8.86 -1.62
N SER A 161 9.50 8.21 -1.38
CA SER A 161 8.45 8.07 -2.37
C SER A 161 7.75 9.39 -2.72
N PHE A 162 7.82 10.39 -1.85
CA PHE A 162 7.29 11.73 -2.10
C PHE A 162 8.23 12.64 -2.91
N GLY A 163 9.47 12.20 -3.14
CA GLY A 163 10.47 12.84 -4.01
C GLY A 163 10.19 12.65 -5.51
N LYS A 164 11.02 13.26 -6.38
CA LYS A 164 10.81 13.35 -7.85
C LYS A 164 10.34 12.02 -8.49
N ASN A 165 9.38 12.15 -9.41
CA ASN A 165 8.70 11.06 -10.13
C ASN A 165 9.68 10.05 -10.73
N MET A 166 9.79 8.89 -10.09
CA MET A 166 10.39 7.70 -10.72
C MET A 166 9.46 7.23 -11.85
N ASN A 167 10.06 6.92 -13.00
CA ASN A 167 9.40 6.51 -14.24
C ASN A 167 8.79 5.08 -14.13
N THR A 168 7.82 4.93 -13.23
CA THR A 168 7.21 3.66 -12.79
C THR A 168 6.37 3.04 -13.91
N ILE A 169 5.80 3.88 -14.77
CA ILE A 169 4.97 3.47 -15.91
C ILE A 169 5.76 2.60 -16.90
N ASN A 170 6.97 3.02 -17.28
CA ASN A 170 7.81 2.27 -18.22
C ASN A 170 8.20 0.89 -17.65
N LYS A 171 8.50 0.82 -16.35
CA LYS A 171 8.81 -0.44 -15.66
C LYS A 171 7.63 -1.40 -15.63
N ILE A 172 6.43 -0.89 -15.32
CA ILE A 172 5.22 -1.71 -15.33
C ILE A 172 4.88 -2.20 -16.75
N ARG A 173 5.06 -1.36 -17.77
CA ARG A 173 4.87 -1.76 -19.17
C ARG A 173 5.82 -2.90 -19.55
N LYS A 174 7.09 -2.82 -19.12
CA LYS A 174 8.08 -3.88 -19.30
C LYS A 174 7.64 -5.19 -18.63
N ILE A 175 7.21 -5.15 -17.36
CA ILE A 175 6.74 -6.34 -16.64
C ILE A 175 5.51 -6.96 -17.30
N LYS A 176 4.53 -6.14 -17.71
CA LYS A 176 3.36 -6.63 -18.45
C LYS A 176 3.77 -7.34 -19.74
N LYS A 177 4.68 -6.75 -20.52
CA LYS A 177 5.20 -7.36 -21.75
C LYS A 177 5.90 -8.69 -21.46
N THR A 178 6.74 -8.75 -20.43
CA THR A 178 7.41 -9.99 -20.02
C THR A 178 6.40 -11.06 -19.61
N GLY A 179 5.38 -10.71 -18.82
CA GLY A 179 4.33 -11.65 -18.42
C GLY A 179 3.53 -12.19 -19.60
N SER A 180 3.16 -11.34 -20.56
CA SER A 180 2.48 -11.76 -21.79
C SER A 180 3.34 -12.69 -22.63
N ASN A 181 4.65 -12.41 -22.75
CA ASN A 181 5.57 -13.28 -23.49
C ASN A 181 5.69 -14.67 -22.84
N ILE A 182 5.80 -14.74 -21.51
CA ILE A 182 5.87 -16.02 -20.79
C ILE A 182 4.59 -16.83 -21.04
N LEU A 183 3.42 -16.20 -20.88
CA LEU A 183 2.13 -16.88 -21.12
C LEU A 183 2.03 -17.41 -22.56
N ASN A 184 2.43 -16.60 -23.55
CA ASN A 184 2.40 -17.02 -24.94
C ASN A 184 3.34 -18.21 -25.20
N ASN A 185 4.55 -18.19 -24.64
CA ASN A 185 5.50 -19.30 -24.78
C ASN A 185 4.94 -20.58 -24.12
N THR A 186 4.36 -20.48 -22.93
CA THR A 186 3.75 -21.63 -22.24
C THR A 186 2.56 -22.19 -23.02
N LEU A 187 1.72 -21.33 -23.62
CA LEU A 187 0.62 -21.79 -24.48
C LEU A 187 1.13 -22.50 -25.74
N ILE A 188 2.22 -22.01 -26.35
CA ILE A 188 2.86 -22.66 -27.49
C ILE A 188 3.38 -24.05 -27.10
N GLU A 189 4.04 -24.18 -25.94
CA GLU A 189 4.51 -25.47 -25.43
C GLU A 189 3.36 -26.44 -25.16
N ILE A 190 2.29 -25.99 -24.48
CA ILE A 190 1.12 -26.84 -24.21
C ILE A 190 0.48 -27.33 -25.52
N ASN A 191 0.31 -26.44 -26.50
CA ASN A 191 -0.23 -26.79 -27.81
C ASN A 191 0.64 -27.76 -28.61
N HIS A 192 1.94 -27.88 -28.29
CA HIS A 192 2.81 -28.89 -28.89
C HIS A 192 2.52 -30.31 -28.34
N TYR A 193 1.91 -30.40 -27.15
CA TYR A 193 1.55 -31.66 -26.51
C TYR A 193 0.05 -32.02 -26.63
N LEU A 194 -0.77 -31.14 -27.21
CA LEU A 194 -2.18 -31.36 -27.53
C LEU A 194 -2.34 -31.72 -29.00
#